data_AF-A0A7K2J1R2-F1
#
_entry.id   AF-A0A7K2J1R2-F1
#
_cell.length_a   1.000
_cell.length_b   1.000
_cell.length_c   1.000
_cell.angle_alpha   90.00
_cell.angle_beta   90.00
_cell.angle_gamma   90.00
#
_symmetry.space_group_name_H-M   'P 1'
#
loop_
_entity.id
_entity.type
_entity.pdbx_description
1 polymer ?
#
loop_
_entity_poly.entity_id
_entity_poly.type
_entity_poly.pdbx_seq_one_letter_code
_entity_poly.pdbx_strand_id
1 'polypeptide(L)'
;MVVEITDLDALTGTALESIAAEYGEPVAGISESDSAEERMHAEATVRADGAEALASLIDPFDLVGEVPGVELAQASWSSESVEYDPDAEDWDDDEDGPFLTGSGDDEEGYGGTVAHNGRNDGEDGDLAQRV
;
A
#
# COMPACT_ATOMS: atom_id res chain seq x y z
N MET A 1 -1.39 -19.52 17.01
CA MET A 1 -0.56 -18.91 18.08
C MET A 1 -0.90 -17.44 18.10
N VAL A 2 -1.02 -16.82 19.28
CA VAL A 2 -1.26 -15.38 19.43
C VAL A 2 -0.07 -14.82 20.20
N VAL A 3 0.50 -13.73 19.70
CA VAL A 3 1.59 -12.99 20.34
C VAL A 3 1.02 -11.65 20.80
N GLU A 4 1.36 -11.26 22.02
CA GLU A 4 0.98 -9.99 22.62
C GLU A 4 2.21 -9.09 22.73
N ILE A 5 2.05 -7.83 22.37
CA ILE A 5 3.07 -6.80 22.57
C ILE A 5 2.86 -6.22 23.97
N THR A 6 3.81 -6.45 24.86
CA THR A 6 3.69 -6.06 26.29
C THR A 6 4.19 -4.65 26.57
N ASP A 7 5.00 -4.09 25.69
CA ASP A 7 5.61 -2.77 25.83
C ASP A 7 5.68 -2.10 24.45
N LEU A 8 4.71 -1.21 24.21
CA LEU A 8 4.61 -0.52 22.94
C LEU A 8 5.65 0.59 22.80
N ASP A 9 5.97 1.28 23.90
CA ASP A 9 6.95 2.37 23.89
C ASP A 9 8.35 1.84 23.56
N ALA A 10 8.72 0.68 24.13
CA ALA A 10 9.98 0.03 23.80
C ALA A 10 10.03 -0.44 22.33
N LEU A 11 8.90 -0.93 21.80
CA LEU A 11 8.80 -1.33 20.39
C LEU A 11 8.98 -0.13 19.45
N THR A 12 8.22 0.95 19.66
CA THR A 12 8.32 2.19 18.88
C THR A 12 9.72 2.80 19.01
N GLY A 13 10.32 2.81 20.20
CA GLY A 13 11.69 3.27 20.39
C GLY A 13 12.71 2.48 19.57
N THR A 14 12.57 1.14 19.54
CA THR A 14 13.44 0.27 18.73
C THR A 14 13.25 0.52 17.24
N ALA A 15 12.00 0.69 16.77
CA ALA A 15 11.70 1.01 15.38
C ALA A 15 12.34 2.34 14.95
N LEU A 16 12.26 3.37 15.80
CA LEU A 16 12.89 4.67 15.53
C LEU A 16 14.41 4.58 15.47
N GLU A 17 15.05 3.78 16.35
CA GLU A 17 16.49 3.54 16.27
C GLU A 17 16.90 2.81 14.98
N SER A 18 16.08 1.84 14.53
CA SER A 18 16.32 1.11 13.28
C SER A 18 16.21 2.02 12.06
N ILE A 19 15.11 2.77 11.93
CA ILE A 19 14.92 3.78 10.87
C ILE A 19 16.08 4.79 10.92
N ALA A 20 16.52 5.18 12.11
CA ALA A 20 17.63 6.11 12.24
C ALA A 20 18.95 5.58 11.67
N ALA A 21 19.20 4.27 11.82
CA ALA A 21 20.37 3.60 11.32
C ALA A 21 20.30 3.34 9.80
N GLU A 22 19.11 3.04 9.27
CA GLU A 22 18.90 2.78 7.84
C GLU A 22 19.02 4.05 6.99
N TYR A 23 18.34 5.12 7.38
CA TYR A 23 18.33 6.40 6.66
C TYR A 23 19.51 7.33 7.03
N GLY A 24 20.40 6.90 7.93
CA GLY A 24 21.56 7.69 8.36
C GLY A 24 22.68 7.74 7.33
N GLU A 25 22.71 6.78 6.39
CA GLU A 25 23.74 6.68 5.37
C GLU A 25 23.21 7.18 4.01
N PRO A 26 23.96 8.04 3.29
CA PRO A 26 23.53 8.54 1.99
C PRO A 26 23.49 7.40 0.97
N VAL A 27 22.31 7.13 0.41
CA VAL A 27 22.12 6.14 -0.64
C VAL A 27 22.50 6.74 -2.00
N ALA A 28 23.41 6.08 -2.73
CA ALA A 28 23.89 6.58 -4.02
C ALA A 28 22.74 6.71 -5.03
N GLY A 29 22.48 7.93 -5.49
CA GLY A 29 21.44 8.24 -6.49
C GLY A 29 20.13 8.78 -5.90
N ILE A 30 20.01 8.87 -4.57
CA ILE A 30 18.92 9.55 -3.87
C ILE A 30 19.47 10.86 -3.29
N SER A 31 18.70 11.95 -3.41
CA SER A 31 19.07 13.23 -2.78
C SER A 31 19.00 13.12 -1.26
N GLU A 32 19.84 13.86 -0.54
CA GLU A 32 19.74 13.95 0.92
C GLU A 32 18.37 14.49 1.38
N SER A 33 17.72 15.34 0.57
CA SER A 33 16.36 15.84 0.82
C SER A 33 15.33 14.71 0.83
N ASP A 34 15.39 13.86 -0.17
CA ASP A 34 14.38 12.82 -0.40
C ASP A 34 14.48 11.74 0.68
N SER A 35 15.71 11.37 1.06
CA SER A 35 15.97 10.46 2.19
C SER A 35 15.50 11.04 3.53
N ALA A 36 15.63 12.36 3.74
CA ALA A 36 15.16 13.01 4.96
C ALA A 36 13.63 13.07 5.05
N GLU A 37 12.94 13.31 3.93
CA GLU A 37 11.47 13.30 3.86
C GLU A 37 10.91 11.90 4.08
N GLU A 38 11.46 10.88 3.41
CA GLU A 38 11.08 9.47 3.61
C GLU A 38 11.29 9.04 5.06
N ARG A 39 12.43 9.38 5.66
CA ARG A 39 12.71 9.11 7.08
C ARG A 39 11.67 9.76 7.98
N MET A 40 11.36 11.04 7.77
CA MET A 40 10.36 11.75 8.58
C MET A 40 9.00 11.08 8.51
N HIS A 41 8.59 10.64 7.32
CA HIS A 41 7.34 9.92 7.11
C HIS A 41 7.34 8.57 7.85
N ALA A 42 8.37 7.75 7.66
CA ALA A 42 8.52 6.47 8.36
C ALA A 42 8.49 6.64 9.88
N GLU A 43 9.22 7.63 10.41
CA GLU A 43 9.21 7.94 11.84
C GLU A 43 7.84 8.42 12.36
N ALA A 44 7.02 9.07 11.52
CA ALA A 44 5.66 9.47 11.90
C ALA A 44 4.74 8.25 11.98
N THR A 45 4.80 7.36 10.98
CA THR A 45 3.96 6.16 10.88
C THR A 45 4.20 5.20 12.05
N VAL A 46 5.46 4.93 12.44
CA VAL A 46 5.77 4.05 13.59
C VAL A 46 5.38 4.65 14.95
N ARG A 47 5.23 5.99 15.04
CA ARG A 47 4.72 6.65 16.24
C ARG A 47 3.19 6.61 16.29
N ALA A 48 2.53 6.53 15.14
CA ALA A 48 1.08 6.51 15.03
C ALA A 48 0.48 5.12 15.33
N ASP A 49 1.15 4.04 14.91
CA ASP A 49 0.66 2.68 15.10
C ASP A 49 1.77 1.69 15.49
N GLY A 50 1.46 0.84 16.48
CA GLY A 50 2.33 -0.26 16.90
C GLY A 50 2.48 -1.37 15.86
N ALA A 51 1.45 -1.59 15.02
CA ALA A 51 1.55 -2.53 13.91
C ALA A 51 2.60 -2.07 12.89
N GLU A 52 2.67 -0.76 12.63
CA GLU A 52 3.67 -0.15 11.75
C GLU A 52 5.07 -0.21 12.36
N ALA A 53 5.19 0.08 13.66
CA ALA A 53 6.46 -0.09 14.37
C ALA A 53 6.98 -1.54 14.30
N LEU A 54 6.08 -2.53 14.40
CA LEU A 54 6.45 -3.94 14.22
C LEU A 54 6.85 -4.25 12.77
N ALA A 55 6.07 -3.78 11.79
CA ALA A 55 6.33 -4.02 10.37
C ALA A 55 7.69 -3.46 9.93
N SER A 56 8.06 -2.27 10.43
CA SER A 56 9.35 -1.63 10.15
C SER A 56 10.57 -2.43 10.64
N LEU A 57 10.40 -3.38 11.57
CA LEU A 57 11.48 -4.19 12.13
C LEU A 57 11.60 -5.58 11.47
N ILE A 58 10.69 -5.92 10.56
CA ILE A 58 10.66 -7.22 9.91
C ILE A 58 11.32 -7.11 8.55
N ASP A 59 12.37 -7.90 8.30
CA ASP A 59 12.82 -8.19 6.93
C ASP A 59 11.88 -9.27 6.34
N PRO A 60 11.05 -8.93 5.34
CA PRO A 60 10.09 -9.87 4.77
C PRO A 60 10.76 -11.01 3.99
N PHE A 61 11.97 -10.82 3.47
CA PHE A 61 12.69 -11.85 2.72
C PHE A 61 13.28 -12.91 3.63
N ASP A 62 13.88 -12.49 4.74
CA ASP A 62 14.36 -13.40 5.79
C ASP A 62 13.19 -14.23 6.35
N LEU A 63 12.02 -13.62 6.53
CA LEU A 63 10.83 -14.30 7.05
C LEU A 63 10.37 -15.47 6.18
N VAL A 64 10.38 -15.30 4.86
CA VAL A 64 9.87 -16.32 3.92
C VAL A 64 10.96 -17.26 3.39
N GLY A 65 12.23 -16.88 3.50
CA GLY A 65 13.37 -17.66 3.01
C GLY A 65 13.59 -18.98 3.76
N GLU A 66 13.15 -19.08 5.01
CA GLU A 66 13.26 -20.29 5.82
C GLU A 66 12.14 -21.32 5.57
N VAL A 67 11.10 -20.94 4.81
CA VAL A 67 9.92 -21.80 4.59
C VAL A 67 10.24 -22.88 3.55
N PRO A 68 10.18 -24.18 3.90
CA PRO A 68 10.53 -25.25 2.97
C PRO A 68 9.68 -25.26 1.70
N GLY A 69 10.34 -25.27 0.54
CA GLY A 69 9.68 -25.32 -0.77
C GLY A 69 9.18 -23.97 -1.29
N VAL A 70 9.49 -22.86 -0.60
CA VAL A 70 9.27 -21.50 -1.13
C VAL A 70 10.47 -21.09 -1.99
N GLU A 71 10.21 -20.66 -3.21
CA GLU A 71 11.17 -20.01 -4.10
C GLU A 71 10.66 -18.60 -4.41
N LEU A 72 11.49 -17.58 -4.14
CA LEU A 72 11.14 -16.20 -4.46
C LEU A 72 11.30 -15.96 -5.96
N ALA A 73 10.22 -15.52 -6.62
CA ALA A 73 10.21 -15.12 -8.01
C ALA A 73 9.85 -13.64 -8.12
N GLN A 74 10.53 -12.92 -9.01
CA GLN A 74 10.18 -11.53 -9.29
C GLN A 74 8.86 -11.48 -10.06
N ALA A 75 7.88 -10.76 -9.51
CA ALA A 75 6.64 -10.46 -10.21
C ALA A 75 6.79 -9.11 -10.92
N SER A 76 6.63 -9.11 -12.25
CA SER A 76 6.60 -7.87 -13.03
C SER A 76 5.15 -7.45 -13.25
N TRP A 77 4.83 -6.23 -12.86
CA TRP A 77 3.55 -5.59 -13.14
C TRP A 77 3.81 -4.48 -14.15
N SER A 78 3.22 -4.58 -15.34
CA SER A 78 3.23 -3.48 -16.30
C SER A 78 2.00 -2.63 -16.08
N SER A 79 2.18 -1.39 -15.66
CA SER A 79 1.13 -0.38 -15.71
C SER A 79 0.98 0.13 -17.14
N GLU A 80 -0.24 0.47 -17.55
CA GLU A 80 -0.47 1.25 -18.76
C GLU A 80 -0.08 2.70 -18.52
N SER A 81 0.68 3.31 -19.43
CA SER A 81 0.98 4.75 -19.37
C SER A 81 -0.25 5.54 -19.82
N VAL A 82 -0.84 6.31 -18.92
CA VAL A 82 -1.90 7.26 -19.21
C VAL A 82 -1.36 8.68 -19.13
N GLU A 83 -1.83 9.58 -20.00
CA GLU A 83 -1.51 11.00 -19.90
C GLU A 83 -2.16 11.59 -18.65
N TYR A 84 -1.43 12.43 -17.92
CA TYR A 84 -1.98 13.14 -16.77
C TYR A 84 -3.09 14.09 -17.23
N ASP A 85 -4.30 13.88 -16.75
CA ASP A 85 -5.45 14.75 -16.99
C ASP A 85 -5.69 15.61 -15.74
N PRO A 86 -5.39 16.92 -15.77
CA PRO A 86 -5.59 17.81 -14.63
C PRO A 86 -7.08 18.07 -14.31
N ASP A 87 -7.97 17.72 -15.23
CA ASP A 87 -9.43 17.81 -15.05
C ASP A 87 -10.04 16.46 -14.64
N ALA A 88 -9.23 15.39 -14.52
CA ALA A 88 -9.69 14.12 -13.97
C ALA A 88 -10.08 14.26 -12.50
N GLU A 89 -11.01 13.42 -12.06
CA GLU A 89 -11.30 13.27 -10.63
C GLU A 89 -9.99 12.98 -9.91
N ASP A 90 -9.64 13.82 -8.95
CA ASP A 90 -8.48 13.59 -8.10
C ASP A 90 -8.68 12.20 -7.47
N TRP A 91 -7.61 11.41 -7.45
CA TRP A 91 -7.61 10.25 -6.56
C TRP A 91 -7.58 10.86 -5.17
N ASP A 92 -8.68 10.79 -4.43
CA ASP A 92 -8.79 11.34 -3.08
C ASP A 92 -7.65 10.75 -2.21
N ASP A 93 -6.50 11.42 -2.20
CA ASP A 93 -5.37 11.19 -1.31
C ASP A 93 -5.71 11.91 0.02
N ASP A 94 -6.93 11.66 0.50
CA ASP A 94 -7.50 12.22 1.71
C ASP A 94 -6.80 11.58 2.93
N GLU A 95 -5.50 11.83 3.09
CA GLU A 95 -4.79 11.62 4.35
C GLU A 95 -5.14 12.71 5.39
N ASP A 96 -5.93 13.73 5.03
CA ASP A 96 -6.30 14.86 5.91
C ASP A 96 -7.77 15.32 5.82
N GLY A 97 -8.69 14.49 5.31
CA GLY A 97 -10.13 14.80 5.25
C GLY A 97 -10.88 14.47 6.56
N PRO A 98 -11.73 15.36 7.13
CA PRO A 98 -12.56 14.97 8.26
C PRO A 98 -13.56 13.89 7.80
N PHE A 99 -13.42 12.68 8.34
CA PHE A 99 -14.38 11.58 8.19
C PHE A 99 -15.80 12.12 8.08
N LEU A 100 -16.39 12.03 6.88
CA LEU A 100 -17.76 12.49 6.64
C LEU A 100 -18.68 11.66 7.53
N THR A 101 -19.10 12.24 8.65
CA THR A 101 -20.17 11.69 9.47
C THR A 101 -21.43 11.77 8.63
N GLY A 102 -21.85 10.63 8.05
CA GLY A 102 -22.99 10.57 7.16
C GLY A 102 -24.23 11.22 7.76
N SER A 103 -24.77 12.21 7.05
CA SER A 103 -26.17 12.59 7.15
C SER A 103 -26.59 13.37 5.90
N GLY A 104 -27.50 12.76 5.12
CA GLY A 104 -28.15 13.33 3.91
C GLY A 104 -27.61 12.65 2.66
N ASP A 105 -28.14 11.51 2.24
CA ASP A 105 -29.36 11.40 1.40
C ASP A 105 -29.21 12.25 0.14
N ASP A 106 -28.70 11.62 -0.92
CA ASP A 106 -28.99 11.88 -2.34
C ASP A 106 -28.35 10.73 -3.16
N GLU A 107 -29.14 9.68 -3.41
CA GLU A 107 -28.82 8.64 -4.41
C GLU A 107 -28.86 9.25 -5.82
N GLU A 108 -27.71 9.46 -6.46
CA GLU A 108 -27.63 9.58 -7.92
C GLU A 108 -26.39 8.82 -8.44
N GLY A 109 -26.63 7.95 -9.41
CA GLY A 109 -25.81 6.79 -9.71
C GLY A 109 -24.46 7.05 -10.39
N TYR A 110 -23.42 6.43 -9.85
CA TYR A 110 -22.17 6.15 -10.55
C TYR A 110 -22.18 4.67 -10.97
N GLY A 111 -22.84 4.40 -12.10
CA GLY A 111 -22.83 3.10 -12.78
C GLY A 111 -21.62 2.92 -13.68
N GLY A 112 -20.41 3.21 -13.18
CA GLY A 112 -19.16 2.89 -13.88
C GLY A 112 -18.72 1.49 -13.48
N THR A 113 -18.87 0.50 -14.37
CA THR A 113 -18.24 -0.80 -14.16
C THR A 113 -16.73 -0.62 -14.22
N VAL A 114 -16.09 -0.36 -13.07
CA VAL A 114 -14.64 -0.46 -12.94
C VAL A 114 -14.31 -1.92 -13.16
N ALA A 115 -13.71 -2.23 -14.31
CA ALA A 115 -13.18 -3.55 -14.56
C ALA A 115 -11.98 -3.76 -13.63
N HIS A 116 -12.22 -4.34 -12.45
CA HIS A 116 -11.14 -4.95 -11.69
C HIS A 116 -10.44 -5.97 -12.60
N ASN A 117 -9.13 -6.06 -12.49
CA ASN A 117 -8.24 -6.97 -13.21
C ASN A 117 -8.49 -8.44 -12.81
N GLY A 118 -9.68 -8.92 -13.17
CA GLY A 118 -10.18 -10.27 -13.03
C GLY A 118 -11.19 -10.47 -14.16
N ARG A 119 -10.69 -11.04 -15.25
CA ARG A 119 -11.40 -11.58 -16.41
C ARG A 119 -12.94 -11.64 -16.27
N ASN A 120 -13.65 -10.76 -16.97
CA ASN A 120 -15.10 -10.87 -17.16
C ASN A 120 -15.38 -11.90 -18.26
N ASP A 121 -15.37 -13.18 -17.91
CA ASP A 121 -15.98 -14.23 -18.75
C ASP A 121 -17.50 -14.20 -18.51
N GLY A 122 -18.19 -13.28 -19.20
CA GLY A 122 -19.65 -13.20 -19.24
C GLY A 122 -20.17 -13.77 -20.55
N GLU A 123 -20.69 -15.00 -20.48
CA GLU A 123 -21.48 -15.64 -21.54
C GLU A 123 -22.81 -14.90 -21.77
N ASP A 124 -23.17 -14.71 -23.03
CA ASP A 124 -24.51 -14.66 -23.64
C ASP A 124 -24.31 -14.10 -25.07
N GLY A 125 -24.44 -14.78 -26.20
CA GLY A 125 -25.36 -15.83 -26.62
C GLY A 125 -26.01 -15.34 -27.93
N ASP A 126 -25.60 -15.86 -29.09
CA ASP A 126 -26.49 -15.81 -30.27
C ASP A 126 -26.43 -17.11 -31.08
N LEU A 127 -27.61 -17.70 -31.18
CA LEU A 127 -27.91 -18.95 -31.86
C LEU A 127 -28.22 -18.65 -33.33
N ALA A 128 -27.25 -18.78 -34.23
CA ALA A 128 -27.54 -18.85 -35.65
C ALA A 128 -27.77 -20.31 -36.09
N GLN A 129 -29.04 -20.74 -36.06
CA GLN A 129 -29.50 -21.92 -36.79
C GLN A 129 -29.56 -21.64 -38.31
N ARG A 130 -29.04 -22.61 -39.09
CA ARG A 130 -29.53 -23.11 -40.40
C ARG A 130 -29.59 -22.14 -41.59
N VAL A 131 -28.85 -22.47 -42.66
CA VAL A 131 -29.32 -23.16 -43.89
C VAL A 131 -28.20 -24.04 -44.42
#